data_AF-A0A0C9MDE3-F1
#
_entry.id   AF-A0A0C9MDE3-F1
#
_cell.length_a   1.000
_cell.length_b   1.000
_cell.length_c   1.000
_cell.angle_alpha   90.00
_cell.angle_beta   90.00
_cell.angle_gamma   90.00
#
_symmetry.space_group_name_H-M   'P 1'
#
loop_
_entity.id
_entity.type
_entity.pdbx_description
1 polymer ?
#
loop_
_entity_poly.entity_id
_entity_poly.type
_entity_poly.pdbx_seq_one_letter_code
_entity_poly.pdbx_strand_id
1 'polypeptide(L)'
;MRCFPTLIIAATLAKSVVSAPVHLCCCSTCHFDGTVTAKEADAVIATVNTFVPQATATLSSIFTKKPEFDAILLATALVKSEIKSLDTQTKVLDACLIDKTSPSYVAAVNALVTQISSSFASTMIAYSI
;
A
#
# COMPACT_ATOMS: atom_id res chain seq x y z
N MET A 1 -20.04 -10.47 0.97
CA MET A 1 -19.19 -9.45 1.62
C MET A 1 -18.85 -8.42 0.55
N ARG A 2 -19.26 -7.17 0.77
CA ARG A 2 -19.34 -6.14 -0.26
C ARG A 2 -18.05 -5.30 -0.26
N CYS A 3 -17.27 -5.38 -1.34
CA CYS A 3 -16.41 -4.27 -1.75
C CYS A 3 -17.34 -3.09 -2.10
N PHE A 4 -17.48 -2.16 -1.17
CA PHE A 4 -18.13 -0.84 -1.35
C PHE A 4 -17.09 0.21 -0.92
N PRO A 5 -17.19 1.45 -1.39
CA PRO A 5 -16.35 2.01 -2.41
C PRO A 5 -15.48 3.09 -1.78
N THR A 6 -14.27 2.76 -1.34
CA THR A 6 -13.22 3.77 -1.08
C THR A 6 -12.58 4.16 -2.42
N LEU A 7 -13.46 4.68 -3.28
CA LEU A 7 -13.30 5.00 -4.68
C LEU A 7 -12.43 6.27 -4.79
N ILE A 8 -11.56 6.30 -5.81
CA ILE A 8 -10.75 7.43 -6.31
C ILE A 8 -9.26 7.39 -5.92
N ILE A 9 -8.85 7.34 -4.65
CA ILE A 9 -7.40 7.29 -4.33
C ILE A 9 -6.86 5.85 -4.37
N ALA A 10 -7.53 4.90 -3.71
CA ALA A 10 -7.18 3.47 -3.80
C ALA A 10 -7.48 2.88 -5.18
N ALA A 11 -8.45 3.44 -5.93
CA ALA A 11 -8.76 3.00 -7.29
C ALA A 11 -7.63 3.33 -8.28
N THR A 12 -6.81 4.35 -8.02
CA THR A 12 -5.64 4.66 -8.86
C THR A 12 -4.45 3.75 -8.50
N LEU A 13 -4.29 3.42 -7.22
CA LEU A 13 -3.32 2.43 -6.73
C LEU A 13 -3.62 1.00 -7.21
N ALA A 14 -4.88 0.59 -7.26
CA ALA A 14 -5.26 -0.74 -7.72
C ALA A 14 -5.29 -0.89 -9.25
N LYS A 15 -5.60 0.18 -10.00
CA LYS A 15 -5.80 0.07 -11.47
C LYS A 15 -4.52 -0.12 -12.26
N SER A 16 -3.37 0.27 -11.73
CA SER A 16 -2.08 0.09 -12.41
C SER A 16 -1.40 -1.26 -12.10
N VAL A 17 -1.83 -2.02 -11.08
CA VAL A 17 -1.28 -3.37 -10.75
C VAL A 17 -2.01 -4.49 -11.50
N VAL A 18 -3.18 -4.22 -12.09
CA VAL A 18 -4.13 -5.22 -12.64
C VAL A 18 -3.85 -5.59 -14.12
N SER A 19 -2.62 -5.41 -14.62
CA SER A 19 -2.24 -5.87 -15.98
C SER A 19 -1.31 -7.08 -16.01
N ALA A 20 -0.90 -7.61 -14.85
CA ALA A 20 -0.25 -8.91 -14.72
C ALA A 20 -1.15 -9.85 -13.90
N PRO A 21 -1.15 -11.18 -14.12
CA PRO A 21 -2.04 -12.12 -13.43
C PRO A 21 -1.57 -12.38 -12.00
N VAL A 22 -1.38 -11.33 -11.21
CA VAL A 22 -1.23 -11.42 -9.77
C VAL A 22 -2.50 -10.80 -9.20
N HIS A 23 -3.47 -11.67 -8.90
CA HIS A 23 -4.73 -11.30 -8.25
C HIS A 23 -4.43 -10.94 -6.78
N LEU A 24 -3.70 -9.85 -6.56
CA LEU A 24 -3.25 -9.38 -5.25
C LEU A 24 -4.11 -8.21 -4.76
N CYS A 25 -5.42 -8.33 -4.95
CA CYS A 25 -6.36 -7.31 -4.52
C CYS A 25 -7.57 -8.01 -3.88
N CYS A 26 -7.71 -7.83 -2.56
CA CYS A 26 -8.96 -8.00 -1.80
C CYS A 26 -9.27 -9.30 -1.02
N CYS A 27 -8.35 -10.25 -0.82
CA CYS A 27 -8.56 -11.30 0.17
C CYS A 27 -7.54 -11.22 1.31
N SER A 28 -8.03 -11.29 2.55
CA SER A 28 -7.27 -11.37 3.81
C SER A 28 -6.35 -12.60 3.92
N THR A 29 -6.09 -13.28 2.81
CA THR A 29 -5.26 -14.46 2.70
C THR A 29 -4.51 -14.40 1.38
N CYS A 30 -3.18 -14.43 1.47
CA CYS A 30 -2.34 -14.65 0.32
C CYS A 30 -2.32 -16.13 -0.05
N HIS A 31 -3.45 -16.56 -0.61
CA HIS A 31 -3.64 -17.91 -1.07
C HIS A 31 -2.98 -18.05 -2.44
N PHE A 32 -1.66 -18.14 -2.43
CA PHE A 32 -0.87 -18.59 -3.56
C PHE A 32 -0.21 -19.91 -3.18
N ASP A 33 -0.65 -20.99 -3.83
CA ASP A 33 -0.21 -22.37 -3.55
C ASP A 33 1.08 -22.73 -4.30
N GLY A 34 1.62 -21.82 -5.10
CA GLY A 34 2.87 -21.99 -5.86
C GLY A 34 4.07 -21.27 -5.24
N THR A 35 5.26 -21.58 -5.74
CA THR A 35 6.47 -20.80 -5.49
C THR A 35 6.61 -19.74 -6.58
N VAL A 36 6.83 -18.48 -6.22
CA VAL A 36 7.08 -17.39 -7.19
C VAL A 36 8.39 -17.65 -7.92
N THR A 37 8.36 -17.72 -9.25
CA THR A 37 9.58 -17.87 -10.04
C THR A 37 10.40 -16.57 -10.02
N ALA A 38 11.70 -16.66 -10.28
CA ALA A 38 12.57 -15.47 -10.32
C ALA A 38 12.06 -14.38 -11.29
N LYS A 39 11.56 -14.79 -12.46
CA LYS A 39 10.99 -13.88 -13.48
C LYS A 39 9.73 -13.17 -12.97
N GLU A 40 8.87 -13.88 -12.24
CA GLU A 40 7.68 -13.29 -11.64
C GLU A 40 8.06 -12.35 -10.48
N ALA A 41 9.04 -12.73 -9.66
CA ALA A 41 9.56 -11.88 -8.59
C ALA A 41 10.15 -10.58 -9.14
N ASP A 42 10.94 -10.63 -10.22
CA ASP A 42 11.50 -9.45 -10.88
C ASP A 42 10.39 -8.53 -11.42
N ALA A 43 9.35 -9.10 -12.04
CA ALA A 43 8.22 -8.34 -12.55
C ALA A 43 7.41 -7.66 -11.43
N VAL A 44 7.19 -8.37 -10.31
CA VAL A 44 6.52 -7.82 -9.13
C VAL A 44 7.37 -6.71 -8.52
N ILE A 45 8.67 -6.92 -8.33
CA ILE A 45 9.58 -5.91 -7.75
C ILE A 45 9.65 -4.67 -8.65
N ALA A 46 9.78 -4.84 -9.97
CA ALA A 46 9.76 -3.72 -10.92
C ALA A 46 8.45 -2.93 -10.83
N THR A 47 7.33 -3.63 -10.73
CA THR A 47 6.01 -3.02 -10.55
C THR A 47 5.97 -2.24 -9.23
N VAL A 48 6.30 -2.86 -8.10
CA VAL A 48 6.29 -2.22 -6.77
C VAL A 48 7.23 -1.01 -6.73
N ASN A 49 8.41 -1.08 -7.34
CA ASN A 49 9.35 0.05 -7.47
C ASN A 49 8.74 1.28 -8.15
N THR A 50 7.79 1.11 -9.07
CA THR A 50 7.06 2.25 -9.67
C THR A 50 5.95 2.77 -8.78
N PHE A 51 5.38 1.92 -7.92
CA PHE A 51 4.29 2.27 -7.02
C PHE A 51 4.74 2.96 -5.75
N VAL A 52 5.84 2.52 -5.14
CA VAL A 52 6.30 3.09 -3.86
C VAL A 52 6.47 4.62 -3.96
N PRO A 53 7.14 5.18 -4.99
CA PRO A 53 7.24 6.63 -5.14
C PRO A 53 5.88 7.33 -5.28
N GLN A 54 4.92 6.70 -5.98
CA GLN A 54 3.56 7.26 -6.15
C GLN A 54 2.77 7.25 -4.85
N ALA A 55 2.86 6.15 -4.08
CA ALA A 55 2.24 6.03 -2.76
C ALA A 55 2.83 7.06 -1.80
N THR A 56 4.16 7.20 -1.75
CA THR A 56 4.85 8.21 -0.94
C THR A 56 4.45 9.63 -1.34
N ALA A 57 4.39 9.94 -2.63
CA ALA A 57 3.96 11.26 -3.12
C ALA A 57 2.49 11.57 -2.76
N THR A 58 1.62 10.56 -2.81
CA THR A 58 0.22 10.69 -2.41
C THR A 58 0.08 10.96 -0.91
N LEU A 59 0.77 10.19 -0.08
CA LEU A 59 0.81 10.38 1.38
C LEU A 59 1.38 11.76 1.74
N SER A 60 2.43 12.20 1.06
CA SER A 60 2.99 13.54 1.21
C SER A 60 2.01 14.64 0.79
N SER A 61 1.23 14.43 -0.28
CA SER A 61 0.19 15.37 -0.70
C SER A 61 -0.94 15.46 0.34
N ILE A 62 -1.36 14.32 0.91
CA ILE A 62 -2.34 14.28 2.01
C ILE A 62 -1.80 15.03 3.24
N PHE A 63 -0.51 14.87 3.54
CA PHE A 63 0.16 15.64 4.60
C PHE A 63 0.09 17.15 4.33
N THR A 64 0.48 17.60 3.14
CA THR A 64 0.45 19.02 2.78
C THR A 64 -0.95 19.61 2.80
N LYS A 65 -1.98 18.80 2.50
CA LYS A 65 -3.40 19.21 2.50
C LYS A 65 -4.08 19.20 3.87
N LYS A 66 -3.33 18.92 4.94
CA LYS A 66 -3.87 18.91 6.30
C LYS A 66 -4.59 20.22 6.70
N PRO A 67 -4.07 21.42 6.42
CA PRO A 67 -4.77 22.66 6.78
C PRO A 67 -6.14 22.79 6.10
N GLU A 68 -6.27 22.37 4.84
CA GLU A 68 -7.56 22.38 4.14
C GLU A 68 -8.53 21.33 4.70
N PHE A 69 -8.03 20.15 5.12
CA PHE A 69 -8.88 19.16 5.79
C PHE A 69 -9.32 19.61 7.18
N ASP A 70 -8.45 20.28 7.94
CA ASP A 70 -8.79 20.82 9.26
C ASP A 70 -9.86 21.92 9.18
N ALA A 71 -9.98 22.61 8.04
CA ALA A 71 -11.02 23.61 7.80
C ALA A 71 -12.41 22.99 7.54
N ILE A 72 -12.48 21.69 7.22
CA ILE A 72 -13.74 20.98 6.91
C ILE A 72 -14.12 20.10 8.10
N LEU A 73 -15.30 20.34 8.67
CA LEU A 73 -15.83 19.54 9.77
C LEU A 73 -15.88 18.05 9.37
N LEU A 74 -15.33 17.18 10.21
CA LEU A 74 -15.18 15.72 10.02
C LEU A 74 -14.15 15.24 8.99
N ALA A 75 -13.62 16.09 8.11
CA ALA A 75 -12.67 15.64 7.08
C ALA A 75 -11.38 15.08 7.70
N THR A 76 -10.81 15.74 8.69
CA THR A 76 -9.63 15.23 9.41
C THR A 76 -9.91 13.88 10.07
N ALA A 77 -11.10 13.68 10.65
CA ALA A 77 -11.45 12.39 11.28
C ALA A 77 -11.56 11.26 10.25
N LEU A 78 -12.13 11.53 9.07
CA LEU A 78 -12.19 10.59 7.96
C LEU A 78 -10.79 10.26 7.43
N VAL A 79 -9.97 11.28 7.16
CA VAL A 79 -8.59 11.08 6.69
C VAL A 79 -7.78 10.26 7.71
N LYS A 80 -7.94 10.51 9.02
CA LYS A 80 -7.32 9.69 10.07
C LYS A 80 -7.76 8.22 9.98
N SER A 81 -9.05 7.97 9.84
CA SER A 81 -9.60 6.61 9.73
C SER A 81 -9.06 5.88 8.51
N GLU A 82 -9.01 6.56 7.36
CA GLU A 82 -8.51 5.99 6.10
C GLU A 82 -7.00 5.70 6.18
N ILE A 83 -6.18 6.61 6.72
CA ILE A 83 -4.74 6.37 6.91
C ILE A 83 -4.50 5.13 7.77
N LYS A 84 -5.22 4.98 8.89
CA LYS A 84 -5.11 3.79 9.76
C LYS A 84 -5.48 2.49 9.03
N SER A 85 -6.59 2.53 8.29
CA SER A 85 -7.09 1.38 7.54
C SER A 85 -6.09 0.96 6.46
N LEU A 86 -5.56 1.93 5.71
CA LEU A 86 -4.56 1.70 4.67
C LEU A 86 -3.24 1.17 5.22
N ASP A 87 -2.73 1.73 6.34
CA ASP A 87 -1.53 1.21 7.02
C ASP A 87 -1.71 -0.26 7.45
N THR A 88 -2.86 -0.57 8.06
CA THR A 88 -3.18 -1.93 8.49
C THR A 88 -3.23 -2.92 7.32
N GLN A 89 -3.93 -2.56 6.24
CA GLN A 89 -4.01 -3.39 5.04
C GLN A 89 -2.65 -3.56 4.35
N THR A 90 -1.84 -2.50 4.34
CA THR A 90 -0.49 -2.53 3.77
C THR A 90 0.41 -3.49 4.55
N LYS A 91 0.39 -3.46 5.89
CA LYS A 91 1.16 -4.40 6.71
C LYS A 91 0.79 -5.86 6.48
N VAL A 92 -0.51 -6.14 6.27
CA VAL A 92 -0.98 -7.50 5.91
C VAL A 92 -0.41 -7.92 4.56
N LEU A 93 -0.41 -7.01 3.58
CA LEU A 93 0.17 -7.25 2.26
C LEU A 93 1.69 -7.46 2.35
N ASP A 94 2.40 -6.63 3.11
CA ASP A 94 3.86 -6.71 3.30
C ASP A 94 4.28 -8.06 3.89
N ALA A 95 3.60 -8.50 4.96
CA ALA A 95 3.86 -9.80 5.58
C ALA A 95 3.65 -10.96 4.60
N CYS A 96 2.60 -10.87 3.79
CA CYS A 96 2.31 -11.83 2.74
C CYS A 96 3.38 -11.84 1.64
N LEU A 97 3.81 -10.67 1.18
CA LEU A 97 4.83 -10.57 0.13
C LEU A 97 6.13 -11.20 0.62
N ILE A 98 6.54 -10.92 1.85
CA ILE A 98 7.74 -11.51 2.46
C ILE A 98 7.61 -13.05 2.52
N ASP A 99 6.47 -13.57 2.98
CA ASP A 99 6.23 -15.03 3.08
C ASP A 99 6.32 -15.75 1.72
N LYS A 100 5.82 -15.11 0.66
CA LYS A 100 5.80 -15.69 -0.70
C LYS A 100 7.07 -15.40 -1.51
N THR A 101 7.96 -14.56 -0.99
CA THR A 101 9.18 -14.16 -1.69
C THR A 101 10.28 -15.21 -1.51
N SER A 102 10.89 -15.63 -2.62
CA SER A 102 12.08 -16.50 -2.58
C SER A 102 13.22 -15.83 -1.80
N PRO A 103 14.04 -16.58 -1.02
CA PRO A 103 15.08 -16.01 -0.16
C PRO A 103 16.01 -15.00 -0.84
N SER A 104 16.31 -15.20 -2.13
CA SER A 104 17.16 -14.30 -2.93
C SER A 104 16.60 -12.88 -3.09
N TYR A 105 15.30 -12.68 -2.88
CA TYR A 105 14.59 -11.43 -3.12
C TYR A 105 14.06 -10.77 -1.84
N VAL A 106 14.13 -11.45 -0.69
CA VAL A 106 13.60 -10.96 0.59
C VAL A 106 14.21 -9.62 0.98
N ALA A 107 15.50 -9.40 0.72
CA ALA A 107 16.18 -8.13 1.00
C ALA A 107 15.58 -6.96 0.20
N ALA A 108 15.29 -7.17 -1.10
CA ALA A 108 14.70 -6.17 -1.96
C ALA A 108 13.25 -5.84 -1.54
N VAL A 109 12.47 -6.86 -1.20
CA VAL A 109 11.10 -6.68 -0.70
C VAL A 109 11.09 -5.94 0.63
N ASN A 110 11.97 -6.31 1.58
CA ASN A 110 12.09 -5.61 2.87
C ASN A 110 12.46 -4.14 2.72
N ALA A 111 13.31 -3.79 1.73
CA ALA A 111 13.62 -2.39 1.45
C ALA A 111 12.37 -1.59 1.03
N LEU A 112 11.52 -2.20 0.19
CA LEU A 112 10.26 -1.59 -0.26
C LEU A 112 9.25 -1.44 0.89
N VAL A 113 9.07 -2.50 1.69
CA VAL A 113 8.25 -2.51 2.90
C VAL A 113 8.68 -1.39 3.85
N THR A 114 9.99 -1.23 4.07
CA THR A 114 10.54 -0.19 4.95
C THR A 114 10.23 1.21 4.44
N GLN A 115 10.32 1.44 3.13
CA GLN A 115 10.04 2.74 2.52
C GLN A 115 8.55 3.12 2.63
N ILE A 116 7.64 2.18 2.34
CA ILE A 116 6.20 2.40 2.48
C ILE A 116 5.82 2.62 3.94
N SER A 117 6.31 1.76 4.85
CA SER A 117 6.05 1.87 6.30
C SER A 117 6.52 3.21 6.87
N SER A 118 7.68 3.70 6.42
CA SER A 118 8.20 5.00 6.82
C SER A 118 7.30 6.15 6.34
N SER A 119 6.76 6.06 5.13
CA SER A 119 5.82 7.05 4.58
C SER A 119 4.50 7.09 5.37
N PHE A 120 3.97 5.93 5.73
CA PHE A 120 2.80 5.84 6.62
C PHE A 120 3.10 6.43 8.01
N ALA A 121 4.23 6.08 8.62
CA ALA A 121 4.62 6.60 9.92
C ALA A 121 4.71 8.15 9.94
N SER A 122 5.36 8.76 8.94
CA SER A 122 5.41 10.22 8.82
C SER A 122 4.02 10.85 8.69
N THR A 123 3.14 10.22 7.90
CA THR A 123 1.77 10.71 7.70
C THR A 123 0.93 10.56 8.97
N MET A 124 1.04 9.44 9.67
CA MET A 124 0.36 9.20 10.95
C MET A 124 0.78 10.21 12.01
N ILE A 125 2.08 10.49 12.15
CA ILE A 125 2.61 11.52 13.06
C ILE A 125 1.97 12.88 12.77
N ALA A 126 1.90 13.26 11.50
CA ALA A 126 1.32 14.54 11.11
C ALA A 126 -0.17 14.68 11.41
N TYR A 127 -0.90 13.56 11.33
CA TYR A 127 -2.32 13.51 11.71
C TYR A 127 -2.52 13.17 13.19
N SER A 128 -1.45 13.06 13.98
CA SER A 128 -1.47 12.69 15.41
C SER A 128 -2.26 11.41 15.64
N ILE A 129 -1.84 10.35 14.93
CA ILE A 129 -2.40 9.01 14.96
C ILE A 129 -1.37 8.03 15.48
#